data_AF-M6FI56-F1
#
_entry.id   AF-M6FI56-F1
#
_cell.length_a   1.000
_cell.length_b   1.000
_cell.length_c   1.000
_cell.angle_alpha   90.00
_cell.angle_beta   90.00
_cell.angle_gamma   90.00
#
_symmetry.space_group_name_H-M   'P 1'
#
loop_
_entity.id
_entity.type
_entity.pdbx_description
1 polymer ?
#
loop_
_entity_poly.entity_id
_entity_poly.type
_entity_poly.pdbx_seq_one_letter_code
_entity_poly.pdbx_strand_id
1 'polypeptide(L)'
;MADRGEIAATTTKKEIMKTIVDLFTLSTAKDGNGNFLLPKEVRAELTGSALHIIQDSFAQGHVLRNEKGEVVMFQTYEGQGNKHAEMDHSSINDPVAYQKSVTASVVYLSITNYGGSAQDIITFLDKVVFPLSKEVQQSGVAPGFEKPKKNNWFEL
;
A
#
# COMPACT_ATOMS: atom_id res chain seq x y z
N MET A 1 -12.72 11.43 14.15
CA MET A 1 -14.15 11.55 13.81
C MET A 1 -14.66 10.14 13.60
N ALA A 2 -15.85 9.80 14.08
CA ALA A 2 -16.32 8.42 14.11
C ALA A 2 -16.73 7.92 12.72
N ASP A 3 -16.03 6.89 12.24
CA ASP A 3 -16.53 5.71 11.53
C ASP A 3 -18.00 5.79 11.04
N ARG A 4 -18.22 6.38 9.85
CA ARG A 4 -19.53 6.39 9.14
C ARG A 4 -19.37 6.46 7.62
N GLY A 5 -18.45 5.68 7.08
CA GLY A 5 -18.40 5.45 5.64
C GLY A 5 -17.65 4.16 5.39
N GLU A 6 -18.39 3.09 5.13
CA GLU A 6 -17.82 1.84 4.62
C GLU A 6 -17.08 2.11 3.29
N ILE A 7 -15.76 2.30 3.35
CA ILE A 7 -14.98 2.65 2.15
C ILE A 7 -14.80 1.38 1.32
N ALA A 8 -15.45 1.32 0.16
CA ALA A 8 -15.25 0.22 -0.78
C ALA A 8 -13.76 0.02 -1.08
N ALA A 9 -13.27 -1.22 -1.02
CA ALA A 9 -11.87 -1.54 -1.28
C ALA A 9 -11.42 -1.12 -2.70
N THR A 10 -12.33 -1.06 -3.66
CA THR A 10 -12.08 -0.54 -5.01
C THR A 10 -11.72 0.94 -4.99
N THR A 11 -12.37 1.75 -4.14
CA THR A 11 -12.05 3.16 -3.92
C THR A 11 -10.68 3.29 -3.28
N THR A 12 -10.41 2.55 -2.20
CA THR A 12 -9.11 2.56 -1.51
C THR A 12 -7.97 2.17 -2.44
N LYS A 13 -8.14 1.08 -3.21
CA LYS A 13 -7.19 0.66 -4.25
C LYS A 13 -6.91 1.78 -5.25
N LYS A 14 -7.96 2.43 -5.77
CA LYS A 14 -7.83 3.51 -6.75
C LYS A 14 -7.02 4.68 -6.20
N GLU A 15 -7.30 5.12 -4.97
CA GLU A 15 -6.59 6.24 -4.35
C GLU A 15 -5.12 5.91 -4.04
N ILE A 16 -4.83 4.71 -3.54
CA ILE A 16 -3.45 4.25 -3.31
C ILE A 16 -2.69 4.19 -4.64
N MET A 17 -3.28 3.57 -5.66
CA MET A 17 -2.66 3.48 -7.00
C MET A 17 -2.43 4.87 -7.59
N LYS A 18 -3.41 5.77 -7.49
CA LYS A 18 -3.28 7.16 -7.93
C LYS A 18 -2.11 7.85 -7.23
N THR A 19 -1.98 7.69 -5.91
CA THR A 19 -0.89 8.28 -5.14
C THR A 19 0.48 7.79 -5.65
N ILE A 20 0.64 6.48 -5.86
CA ILE A 20 1.91 5.92 -6.39
C ILE A 20 2.20 6.44 -7.80
N VAL A 21 1.18 6.57 -8.65
CA VAL A 21 1.31 7.09 -10.01
C VAL A 21 1.68 8.58 -10.00
N ASP A 22 1.07 9.39 -9.13
CA ASP A 22 1.40 10.81 -8.99
C ASP A 22 2.86 10.99 -8.53
N LEU A 23 3.30 10.20 -7.55
CA LEU A 23 4.70 10.18 -7.09
C LEU A 23 5.67 9.81 -8.22
N PHE A 24 5.32 8.80 -9.02
CA PHE A 24 6.08 8.40 -10.20
C PHE A 24 6.12 9.52 -11.25
N THR A 25 4.98 10.12 -11.58
CA THR A 25 4.90 11.19 -12.58
C THR A 25 5.74 12.38 -12.16
N LEU A 26 5.66 12.79 -10.89
CA LEU A 26 6.48 13.88 -10.36
C LEU A 26 7.98 13.52 -10.34
N SER A 27 8.34 12.30 -9.94
CA SER A 27 9.75 11.87 -9.85
C SER A 27 10.42 11.68 -11.22
N THR A 28 9.63 11.55 -12.29
CA THR A 28 10.11 11.32 -13.66
C THR A 28 9.83 12.48 -14.62
N ALA A 29 9.13 13.53 -14.18
CA ALA A 29 8.77 14.66 -15.02
C ALA A 29 10.00 15.36 -15.59
N LYS A 30 9.95 15.66 -16.88
CA LYS A 30 11.01 16.33 -17.64
C LYS A 30 10.47 17.52 -18.43
N ASP A 31 11.33 18.51 -18.68
CA ASP A 31 11.06 19.60 -19.62
C ASP A 31 11.17 19.13 -21.08
N GLY A 32 10.89 20.03 -22.02
CA GLY A 32 11.01 19.75 -23.46
C GLY A 32 12.43 19.46 -23.95
N ASN A 33 13.45 19.71 -23.13
CA ASN A 33 14.86 19.41 -23.41
C ASN A 33 15.30 18.08 -22.77
N GLY A 34 14.41 17.39 -22.06
CA GLY A 34 14.70 16.13 -21.38
C GLY A 34 15.35 16.28 -20.00
N ASN A 35 15.48 17.50 -19.47
CA ASN A 35 15.97 17.72 -18.12
C ASN A 35 14.86 17.43 -17.11
N PHE A 36 15.21 16.78 -16.00
CA PHE A 36 14.25 16.58 -14.91
C PHE A 36 13.77 17.91 -14.32
N LEU A 37 12.46 18.01 -14.08
CA LEU A 37 11.85 19.21 -13.50
C LEU A 37 12.19 19.38 -12.00
N LEU A 38 12.51 18.29 -11.32
CA LEU A 38 12.79 18.28 -9.88
C LEU A 38 14.26 17.89 -9.59
N PRO A 39 14.85 18.41 -8.49
CA PRO A 39 16.17 18.01 -8.02
C PRO A 39 16.27 16.51 -7.77
N LYS A 40 17.48 15.95 -7.88
CA LYS A 40 17.72 14.51 -7.74
C LYS A 40 17.24 13.97 -6.38
N GLU A 41 17.47 14.72 -5.32
CA GLU A 41 17.15 14.37 -3.94
C GLU A 41 15.63 14.27 -3.76
N VAL A 42 14.88 15.27 -4.24
CA VAL A 42 13.42 15.27 -4.21
C VAL A 42 12.84 14.11 -5.01
N ARG A 43 13.40 13.82 -6.20
CA ARG A 43 12.96 12.66 -7.00
C ARG A 43 13.22 11.33 -6.28
N ALA A 44 14.33 11.23 -5.54
CA ALA A 44 14.66 10.05 -4.74
C ALA A 44 13.69 9.88 -3.56
N GLU A 45 13.30 10.96 -2.89
CA GLU A 45 12.31 10.94 -1.80
C GLU A 45 10.92 10.54 -2.30
N LEU A 46 10.48 11.06 -3.45
CA LEU A 46 9.21 10.66 -4.07
C LEU A 46 9.21 9.18 -4.45
N THR A 47 10.32 8.71 -5.03
CA THR A 47 10.52 7.29 -5.37
C THR A 47 10.52 6.43 -4.10
N GLY A 48 11.21 6.87 -3.04
CA GLY A 48 11.23 6.20 -1.73
C GLY A 48 9.83 6.09 -1.11
N SER A 49 9.03 7.16 -1.23
CA SER A 49 7.65 7.19 -0.74
C SER A 49 6.76 6.20 -1.50
N ALA A 50 6.90 6.10 -2.83
CA ALA A 50 6.17 5.12 -3.63
C ALA A 50 6.57 3.67 -3.26
N LEU A 51 7.87 3.43 -3.06
CA LEU A 51 8.38 2.13 -2.61
C LEU A 51 7.83 1.74 -1.25
N HIS A 52 7.80 2.67 -0.30
CA HIS A 52 7.25 2.43 1.02
C HIS A 52 5.78 1.97 0.95
N ILE A 53 4.93 2.68 0.19
CA ILE A 53 3.52 2.29 0.01
C ILE A 53 3.39 0.90 -0.63
N ILE A 54 4.23 0.59 -1.63
CA ILE A 54 4.25 -0.74 -2.27
C ILE A 54 4.63 -1.81 -1.26
N GLN A 55 5.64 -1.57 -0.42
CA GLN A 55 6.12 -2.52 0.58
C GLN A 55 5.06 -2.77 1.66
N ASP A 56 4.47 -1.71 2.18
CA ASP A 56 3.38 -1.76 3.16
C ASP A 56 2.20 -2.60 2.65
N SER A 57 1.92 -2.56 1.34
CA SER A 57 0.84 -3.35 0.75
C SER A 57 1.00 -4.88 0.88
N PHE A 58 2.18 -5.37 1.24
CA PHE A 58 2.45 -6.79 1.51
C PHE A 58 2.47 -7.14 3.00
N ALA A 59 2.46 -6.14 3.89
CA ALA A 59 2.35 -6.38 5.32
C ALA A 59 0.88 -6.54 5.73
N GLN A 60 0.62 -7.54 6.57
CA GLN A 60 -0.74 -7.87 6.98
C GLN A 60 -1.41 -6.75 7.78
N GLY A 61 -0.62 -5.92 8.47
CA GLY A 61 -1.11 -4.73 9.18
C GLY A 61 -1.75 -3.67 8.29
N HIS A 62 -1.47 -3.67 6.98
CA HIS A 62 -2.05 -2.74 6.01
C HIS A 62 -3.00 -3.41 5.02
N VAL A 63 -2.75 -4.68 4.66
CA VAL A 63 -3.55 -5.37 3.64
C VAL A 63 -3.74 -6.84 4.02
N LEU A 64 -5.01 -7.26 4.14
CA LEU A 64 -5.35 -8.68 4.26
C LEU A 64 -5.43 -9.31 2.88
N ARG A 65 -4.76 -10.46 2.70
CA ARG A 65 -4.75 -11.21 1.43
C ARG A 65 -5.19 -12.66 1.65
N ASN A 66 -5.79 -13.25 0.62
CA ASN A 66 -6.07 -14.68 0.59
C ASN A 66 -4.82 -15.50 0.20
N GLU A 67 -4.93 -16.83 0.19
CA GLU A 67 -3.83 -17.74 -0.16
C GLU A 67 -3.30 -17.55 -1.59
N LYS A 68 -4.11 -16.98 -2.50
CA LYS A 68 -3.69 -16.63 -3.87
C LYS A 68 -2.91 -15.32 -3.93
N GLY A 69 -2.81 -14.60 -2.81
CA GLY A 69 -2.18 -13.28 -2.72
C GLY A 69 -3.05 -12.12 -3.18
N GLU A 70 -4.35 -12.37 -3.43
CA GLU A 70 -5.31 -11.33 -3.79
C GLU A 70 -5.75 -10.57 -2.55
N VAL A 71 -6.00 -9.27 -2.70
CA VAL A 71 -6.48 -8.39 -1.63
C VAL A 71 -7.91 -8.74 -1.26
N VAL A 72 -8.12 -9.07 0.00
CA VAL A 72 -9.43 -9.30 0.61
C VAL A 72 -9.92 -8.04 1.33
N MET A 73 -9.03 -7.30 1.99
CA MET A 73 -9.39 -6.08 2.72
C MET A 73 -8.18 -5.14 2.82
N PHE A 74 -8.40 -3.84 2.64
CA PHE A 74 -7.43 -2.82 3.04
C PHE A 74 -7.68 -2.42 4.49
N GLN A 75 -6.62 -2.35 5.29
CA GLN A 75 -6.75 -2.01 6.69
C GLN A 75 -6.73 -0.49 6.92
N THR A 76 -7.58 -0.01 7.82
CA THR A 76 -7.59 1.39 8.28
C THR A 76 -6.98 1.51 9.67
N TYR A 77 -6.12 2.51 9.86
CA TYR A 77 -5.48 2.77 11.15
C TYR A 77 -6.45 3.23 12.25
N GLU A 78 -7.55 3.88 11.86
CA GLU A 78 -8.60 4.27 12.80
C GLU A 78 -9.28 3.02 13.38
N GLY A 79 -8.95 2.69 14.63
CA GLY A 79 -9.52 1.55 15.35
C GLY A 79 -8.58 0.36 15.54
N GLN A 80 -7.36 0.41 14.97
CA GLN A 80 -6.34 -0.63 15.18
C GLN A 80 -5.67 -0.54 16.55
N GLY A 81 -5.42 -1.70 17.18
CA GLY A 81 -4.71 -1.86 18.45
C GLY A 81 -3.22 -2.19 18.29
N ASN A 82 -2.54 -2.50 19.40
CA ASN A 82 -1.08 -2.73 19.43
C ASN A 82 -0.60 -3.86 18.50
N LYS A 83 -1.47 -4.83 18.17
CA LYS A 83 -1.18 -5.93 17.24
C LYS A 83 -0.87 -5.45 15.82
N HIS A 84 -1.31 -4.26 15.44
CA HIS A 84 -0.98 -3.68 14.14
C HIS A 84 0.54 -3.51 13.97
N ALA A 85 1.21 -2.87 14.94
CA ALA A 85 2.66 -2.69 14.90
C ALA A 85 3.44 -4.02 14.88
N GLU A 86 2.95 -5.04 15.60
CA GLU A 86 3.55 -6.39 15.58
C GLU A 86 3.46 -7.05 14.19
N MET A 87 2.40 -6.75 13.43
CA MET A 87 2.12 -7.34 12.12
C MET A 87 2.66 -6.51 10.96
N ASP A 88 3.01 -5.24 11.17
CA ASP A 88 3.86 -4.50 10.23
C ASP A 88 5.24 -5.16 10.16
N HIS A 89 5.75 -5.60 11.31
CA HIS A 89 6.96 -6.42 11.42
C HIS A 89 6.76 -7.87 10.96
N SER A 90 5.52 -8.40 10.88
CA SER A 90 5.30 -9.79 10.48
C SER A 90 5.61 -10.03 9.00
N SER A 91 5.64 -8.99 8.16
CA SER A 91 6.15 -9.10 6.79
C SER A 91 7.61 -9.58 6.74
N ILE A 92 8.41 -9.27 7.77
CA ILE A 92 9.78 -9.78 7.95
C ILE A 92 9.77 -11.26 8.36
N ASN A 93 8.71 -11.69 9.05
CA ASN A 93 8.52 -13.06 9.53
C ASN A 93 7.73 -13.96 8.54
N ASP A 94 7.23 -13.39 7.44
CA ASP A 94 6.63 -14.10 6.29
C ASP A 94 7.58 -13.98 5.08
N PRO A 95 8.45 -14.99 4.84
CA PRO A 95 9.42 -14.95 3.76
C PRO A 95 8.80 -14.75 2.37
N VAL A 96 7.56 -15.19 2.17
CA VAL A 96 6.87 -15.07 0.89
C VAL A 96 6.40 -13.63 0.68
N ALA A 97 5.78 -13.02 1.70
CA ALA A 97 5.37 -11.63 1.66
C ALA A 97 6.58 -10.69 1.48
N TYR A 98 7.67 -10.94 2.23
CA TYR A 98 8.93 -10.21 2.07
C TYR A 98 9.48 -10.31 0.64
N GLN A 99 9.60 -11.52 0.09
CA GLN A 99 10.13 -11.71 -1.26
C GLN A 99 9.27 -11.04 -2.33
N LYS A 100 7.94 -11.09 -2.19
CA LYS A 100 7.01 -10.40 -3.10
C LYS A 100 7.17 -8.88 -3.00
N SER A 101 7.31 -8.35 -1.79
CA SER A 101 7.57 -6.93 -1.53
C SER A 101 8.87 -6.43 -2.18
N VAL A 102 9.96 -7.18 -2.02
CA VAL A 102 11.24 -6.89 -2.67
C VAL A 102 11.11 -6.95 -4.19
N THR A 103 10.48 -8.01 -4.72
CA THR A 103 10.30 -8.18 -6.16
C THR A 103 9.47 -7.02 -6.76
N ALA A 104 8.36 -6.65 -6.12
CA ALA A 104 7.53 -5.53 -6.53
C ALA A 104 8.31 -4.21 -6.52
N SER A 105 9.13 -3.98 -5.49
CA SER A 105 10.01 -2.81 -5.38
C SER A 105 11.00 -2.73 -6.55
N VAL A 106 11.63 -3.85 -6.90
CA VAL A 106 12.58 -3.93 -8.03
C VAL A 106 11.88 -3.68 -9.37
N VAL A 107 10.67 -4.21 -9.57
CA VAL A 107 9.90 -3.96 -10.80
C VAL A 107 9.53 -2.48 -10.91
N TYR A 108 9.03 -1.87 -9.84
CA TYR A 108 8.72 -0.43 -9.83
C TYR A 108 9.95 0.44 -10.16
N LEU A 109 11.10 0.15 -9.53
CA LEU A 109 12.36 0.83 -9.83
C LEU A 109 12.82 0.63 -11.27
N SER A 110 12.59 -0.56 -11.83
CA SER A 110 12.94 -0.85 -13.23
C SER A 110 12.10 -0.01 -14.18
N ILE A 111 10.78 0.06 -13.97
CA ILE A 111 9.90 0.92 -14.78
C ILE A 111 10.34 2.38 -14.66
N THR A 112 10.66 2.83 -13.45
CA THR A 112 11.10 4.22 -13.17
C THR A 112 12.43 4.58 -13.83
N ASN A 113 13.43 3.71 -13.74
CA ASN A 113 14.79 4.00 -14.20
C ASN A 113 15.00 3.76 -15.70
N TYR A 114 14.20 2.88 -16.32
CA TYR A 114 14.36 2.50 -17.72
C TYR A 114 13.32 3.12 -18.66
N GLY A 115 12.69 4.23 -18.24
CA GLY A 115 11.84 5.06 -19.10
C GLY A 115 10.45 4.49 -19.35
N GLY A 116 9.91 3.72 -18.41
CA GLY A 116 8.52 3.28 -18.46
C GLY A 116 7.52 4.43 -18.30
N SER A 117 6.26 4.15 -18.59
CA SER A 117 5.16 5.11 -18.55
C SER A 117 4.31 4.98 -17.28
N ALA A 118 3.47 5.98 -17.01
CA ALA A 118 2.47 5.90 -15.95
C ALA A 118 1.51 4.71 -16.16
N GLN A 119 1.21 4.35 -17.41
CA GLN A 119 0.36 3.21 -17.73
C GLN A 119 1.02 1.87 -17.39
N ASP A 120 2.35 1.77 -17.50
CA ASP A 120 3.10 0.59 -17.07
C ASP A 120 3.01 0.42 -15.56
N ILE A 121 3.14 1.53 -14.80
CA ILE A 121 2.94 1.54 -13.35
C ILE A 121 1.50 1.12 -13.00
N ILE A 122 0.48 1.70 -13.63
CA ILE A 122 -0.93 1.34 -13.39
C ILE A 122 -1.15 -0.15 -13.61
N THR A 123 -0.66 -0.68 -14.73
CA THR A 123 -0.83 -2.10 -15.10
C THR A 123 -0.13 -3.02 -14.11
N PHE A 124 1.09 -2.66 -13.71
CA PHE A 124 1.86 -3.39 -12.70
C PHE A 124 1.14 -3.39 -11.34
N LEU A 125 0.73 -2.22 -10.86
CA LEU A 125 0.04 -2.08 -9.58
C LEU A 125 -1.29 -2.85 -9.58
N ASP A 126 -2.07 -2.78 -10.66
CA ASP A 126 -3.37 -3.45 -10.75
C ASP A 126 -3.26 -4.98 -10.71
N LYS A 127 -2.30 -5.53 -11.48
CA LYS A 127 -2.18 -6.98 -11.70
C LYS A 127 -1.31 -7.69 -10.67
N VAL A 128 -0.30 -7.00 -10.14
CA VAL A 128 0.73 -7.62 -9.30
C VAL A 128 0.60 -7.20 -7.84
N VAL A 129 0.45 -5.91 -7.58
CA VAL A 129 0.46 -5.38 -6.21
C VAL A 129 -0.92 -5.44 -5.59
N PHE A 130 -1.96 -5.00 -6.29
CA PHE A 130 -3.33 -4.87 -5.78
C PHE A 130 -4.38 -5.71 -6.54
N PRO A 131 -4.13 -6.96 -6.95
CA PRO A 131 -5.21 -7.79 -7.51
C PRO A 131 -6.29 -7.98 -6.44
N LEU A 132 -7.53 -7.57 -6.73
CA LEU A 132 -8.64 -7.72 -5.77
C LEU A 132 -9.21 -9.13 -5.85
N SER A 133 -9.54 -9.71 -4.70
CA SER A 133 -10.26 -10.97 -4.67
C SER A 133 -11.72 -10.80 -5.10
N LYS A 134 -12.35 -11.88 -5.55
CA LYS A 134 -13.81 -11.90 -5.81
C LYS A 134 -14.63 -11.74 -4.53
N GLU A 135 -14.04 -12.07 -3.39
CA GLU A 135 -14.64 -11.96 -2.05
C GLU A 135 -14.11 -10.74 -1.30
N VAL A 136 -13.73 -9.68 -2.03
CA VAL A 136 -13.21 -8.45 -1.42
C VAL A 136 -14.25 -7.83 -0.50
N GLN A 137 -13.81 -7.46 0.69
CA GLN A 137 -14.58 -6.78 1.71
C GLN A 137 -14.31 -5.27 1.66
N GLN A 138 -15.11 -4.51 2.38
CA GLN A 138 -14.86 -3.07 2.54
C GLN A 138 -13.58 -2.85 3.35
N SER A 139 -12.98 -1.67 3.19
CA SER A 139 -11.79 -1.30 3.97
C SER A 139 -12.20 -1.04 5.41
N GLY A 140 -11.37 -1.45 6.37
CA GLY A 140 -11.70 -1.34 7.79
C GLY A 140 -10.64 -1.98 8.68
N VAL A 141 -11.00 -2.35 9.90
CA VAL A 141 -10.08 -3.08 10.79
C VAL A 141 -10.40 -4.57 10.70
N ALA A 142 -9.40 -5.37 10.33
CA ALA A 142 -9.59 -6.81 10.23
C ALA A 142 -9.83 -7.44 11.62
N PRO A 143 -10.62 -8.53 11.71
CA PRO A 143 -10.82 -9.26 12.96
C PRO A 143 -9.49 -9.64 13.62
N GLY A 144 -9.31 -9.26 14.88
CA GLY A 144 -8.10 -9.48 15.67
C GLY A 144 -7.10 -8.31 15.65
N PHE A 145 -7.33 -7.28 14.83
CA PHE A 145 -6.53 -6.05 14.79
C PHE A 145 -7.16 -4.90 15.56
N GLU A 146 -8.37 -5.07 16.09
CA GLU A 146 -9.11 -4.01 16.78
C GLU A 146 -8.40 -3.58 18.06
N LYS A 147 -8.57 -2.30 18.43
CA LYS A 147 -8.23 -1.82 19.77
C LYS A 147 -8.93 -2.71 20.79
N PRO A 148 -8.22 -3.17 21.85
CA PRO A 148 -8.89 -3.83 22.95
C PRO A 148 -10.00 -2.89 23.44
N LYS A 149 -11.23 -3.39 23.52
CA LYS A 149 -12.31 -2.64 24.16
C LYS A 149 -11.80 -2.31 25.56
N LYS A 150 -11.82 -1.03 25.95
CA LYS A 150 -11.60 -0.66 27.35
C LYS A 150 -12.68 -1.37 28.15
N ASN A 151 -12.31 -2.41 28.89
CA ASN A 151 -13.21 -2.97 29.87
C ASN A 151 -13.34 -1.91 30.98
N ASN A 152 -14.47 -1.19 30.99
CA ASN A 152 -14.84 -0.33 32.11
C ASN A 152 -15.16 -1.25 33.31
N TRP A 153 -14.13 -1.71 34.02
CA TRP A 153 -14.27 -2.45 35.28
C TRP A 153 -14.61 -1.54 36.49
N PHE A 154 -14.91 -0.26 36.27
CA PHE A 154 -15.14 0.73 37.33
C PHE A 154 -16.55 1.33 37.35
N GLU A 155 -17.54 0.66 36.74
CA GLU A 155 -18.96 0.97 36.99
C GLU A 155 -19.55 -0.14 37.88
N LEU A 156 -19.32 -0.02 39.19
CA LEU A 156 -20.10 -0.67 40.26
C LEU A 156 -20.48 0.39 41.29
#